data_AF-A0A1F3QY85-F1
#
_entry.id   AF-A0A1F3QY85-F1
#
_cell.length_a   1.000
_cell.length_b   1.000
_cell.length_c   1.000
_cell.angle_alpha   90.00
_cell.angle_beta   90.00
_cell.angle_gamma   90.00
#
_symmetry.space_group_name_H-M   'P 1'
#
loop_
_entity.id
_entity.type
_entity.pdbx_description
1 polymer ?
#
loop_
_entity_poly.entity_id
_entity_poly.type
_entity_poly.pdbx_seq_one_letter_code
_entity_poly.pdbx_strand_id
1 'polypeptide(L)'
;MSVINMLNTKYFIIQDKSGATSAIQNPERLGAVWFVDSVKLVANADSEITALTNFNPKTTAVVDQRFSDEVKDFKSNNDSLRSISIQSYEPNDLTYKSHSTSNQLAVFSEIYYDKGWNVYVDGNQQPYFRTNYVLRGMIVPAGDHTIEFKFEPNAYFTGEKISLAGSILIILLVVGGIVFELKRGQKK
;
A
#
# COMPACT_ATOMS: atom_id res chain seq x y z
N MET A 1 4.00 22.92 0.25
CA MET A 1 3.21 22.20 -0.78
C MET A 1 3.70 20.77 -1.03
N SER A 2 4.96 20.44 -0.73
CA SER A 2 5.59 19.14 -1.03
C SER A 2 4.79 17.91 -0.58
N VAL A 3 4.19 17.96 0.61
CA VAL A 3 3.36 16.87 1.16
C VAL A 3 2.17 16.54 0.25
N ILE A 4 1.51 17.54 -0.34
CA ILE A 4 0.32 17.30 -1.17
C ILE A 4 0.72 16.67 -2.52
N ASN A 5 1.91 16.99 -3.01
CA ASN A 5 2.43 16.45 -4.26
C ASN A 5 2.75 14.95 -4.18
N MET A 6 3.29 14.50 -3.04
CA MET A 6 3.60 13.09 -2.80
C MET A 6 2.35 12.23 -2.51
N LEU A 7 1.22 12.86 -2.17
CA LEU A 7 -0.09 12.20 -2.02
C LEU A 7 -0.85 12.08 -3.35
N ASN A 8 -0.16 12.24 -4.49
CA ASN A 8 -0.72 12.19 -5.83
C ASN A 8 -1.99 13.07 -6.02
N THR A 9 -2.08 14.19 -5.31
CA THR A 9 -3.26 15.06 -5.36
C THR A 9 -3.33 15.76 -6.71
N LYS A 10 -4.38 15.47 -7.48
CA LYS A 10 -4.54 15.94 -8.86
C LYS A 10 -5.13 17.35 -8.97
N TYR A 11 -5.99 17.76 -8.04
CA TYR A 11 -6.68 19.05 -8.09
C TYR A 11 -6.71 19.72 -6.73
N PHE A 12 -6.56 21.04 -6.74
CA PHE A 12 -6.82 21.94 -5.62
C PHE A 12 -8.18 22.59 -5.83
N ILE A 13 -9.00 22.61 -4.79
CA ILE A 13 -10.26 23.34 -4.79
C ILE A 13 -9.97 24.69 -4.13
N ILE A 14 -10.03 25.76 -4.91
CA ILE A 14 -9.84 27.13 -4.40
C ILE A 14 -11.12 27.94 -4.56
N GLN A 15 -11.37 28.82 -3.61
CA GLN A 15 -12.45 29.79 -3.67
C GLN A 15 -11.87 31.15 -4.03
N ASP A 16 -12.48 31.81 -5.02
CA ASP A 16 -12.10 33.17 -5.37
C ASP A 16 -12.70 34.21 -4.41
N LYS A 17 -12.29 35.47 -4.57
CA LYS A 17 -12.78 36.58 -3.72
C LYS A 17 -14.28 36.86 -3.88
N SER A 18 -14.92 36.36 -4.93
CA SER A 18 -16.37 36.43 -5.17
C SER A 18 -17.13 35.23 -4.60
N GLY A 19 -16.44 34.27 -3.98
CA GLY A 19 -17.04 33.08 -3.41
C GLY A 19 -17.25 31.93 -4.39
N ALA A 20 -16.88 32.07 -5.67
CA ALA A 20 -16.98 31.00 -6.65
C ALA A 20 -15.83 29.99 -6.46
N THR A 21 -16.16 28.71 -6.57
CA THR A 21 -15.21 27.61 -6.36
C THR A 21 -14.69 27.12 -7.71
N SER A 22 -13.37 27.03 -7.86
CA SER A 22 -12.72 26.52 -9.07
C SER A 22 -11.70 25.44 -8.73
N ALA A 23 -11.64 24.41 -9.57
CA ALA A 23 -10.64 23.34 -9.47
C ALA A 23 -9.40 23.70 -10.31
N ILE A 24 -8.25 23.83 -9.64
CA ILE A 24 -6.95 24.03 -10.30
C ILE A 24 -6.20 22.71 -10.31
N GLN A 25 -5.68 22.30 -11.47
CA GLN A 25 -4.88 21.09 -11.57
C GLN A 25 -3.51 21.26 -10.90
N ASN A 26 -3.02 20.22 -10.23
CA ASN A 26 -1.67 20.15 -9.68
C ASN A 26 -0.70 19.57 -10.73
N PRO A 27 0.18 20.39 -11.33
CA PRO A 27 1.20 19.90 -12.26
C PRO A 27 2.35 19.17 -11.53
N GLU A 28 2.57 19.48 -10.24
CA GLU A 28 3.71 18.99 -9.46
C GLU A 28 3.45 17.64 -8.77
N ARG A 29 2.34 16.97 -9.06
CA ARG A 29 2.02 15.66 -8.46
C ARG A 29 3.05 14.62 -8.91
N LEU A 30 3.50 13.77 -7.98
CA LEU A 30 4.53 12.77 -8.26
C LEU A 30 4.00 11.49 -8.92
N GLY A 31 2.67 11.34 -9.00
CA GLY A 31 2.04 10.13 -9.51
C GLY A 31 1.82 9.09 -8.43
N ALA A 32 1.37 7.90 -8.83
CA ALA A 32 1.08 6.80 -7.91
C ALA A 32 2.34 6.17 -7.30
N VAL A 33 3.48 6.29 -7.98
CA VAL A 33 4.77 5.71 -7.58
C VAL A 33 5.91 6.47 -8.25
N TRP A 34 7.04 6.62 -7.55
CA TRP A 34 8.26 7.18 -8.11
C TRP A 34 9.50 6.62 -7.41
N PHE A 35 10.66 6.75 -8.04
CA PHE A 35 11.95 6.46 -7.42
C PHE A 35 12.56 7.72 -6.80
N VAL A 36 13.27 7.55 -5.69
CA VAL A 36 14.03 8.62 -5.04
C VAL A 36 15.54 8.40 -5.17
N ASP A 37 16.31 9.46 -4.97
CA ASP A 37 17.77 9.43 -5.03
C ASP A 37 18.41 9.12 -3.67
N SER A 38 17.73 9.46 -2.58
CA SER A 38 18.33 9.51 -1.25
C SER A 38 17.35 9.12 -0.16
N VAL A 39 17.90 8.59 0.93
CA VAL A 39 17.17 8.29 2.16
C VAL A 39 17.66 9.20 3.26
N LYS A 40 16.72 9.84 3.94
CA LYS A 40 16.96 10.58 5.19
C LYS A 40 16.41 9.75 6.35
N LEU A 41 17.30 9.07 7.06
CA LEU A 41 16.95 8.40 8.30
C LEU A 41 16.71 9.42 9.42
N VAL A 42 15.65 9.21 10.20
CA VAL A 42 15.25 10.06 11.33
C VAL A 42 14.91 9.21 12.55
N ALA A 43 15.13 9.76 13.74
CA ALA A 43 15.08 8.97 14.97
C ALA A 43 13.69 8.38 15.32
N ASN A 44 12.61 9.08 14.96
CA ASN A 44 11.25 8.73 15.34
C ASN A 44 10.19 9.46 14.48
N ALA A 45 8.91 9.17 14.75
CA ALA A 45 7.77 9.72 14.04
C ALA A 45 7.67 11.25 14.11
N ASP A 46 8.01 11.87 15.24
CA ASP A 46 8.01 13.34 15.40
C ASP A 46 9.07 14.00 14.52
N SER A 47 10.24 13.37 14.43
CA SER A 47 11.32 13.80 13.55
C SER A 47 10.96 13.59 12.07
N GLU A 48 10.23 12.52 11.76
CA GLU A 48 9.74 12.19 10.42
C GLU A 48 8.74 13.24 9.92
N ILE A 49 7.70 13.56 10.69
CA ILE A 49 6.72 14.59 10.31
C ILE A 49 7.38 15.97 10.20
N THR A 50 8.30 16.30 11.12
CA THR A 50 9.03 17.58 11.08
C THR A 50 9.89 17.68 9.81
N ALA A 51 10.56 16.59 9.42
CA ALA A 51 11.38 16.55 8.21
C ALA A 51 10.57 16.76 6.92
N LEU A 52 9.24 16.52 6.93
CA LEU A 52 8.38 16.78 5.78
C LEU A 52 8.12 18.27 5.51
N THR A 53 8.49 19.16 6.43
CA THR A 53 8.28 20.61 6.28
C THR A 53 9.17 21.19 5.18
N ASN A 54 10.44 20.77 5.13
CA ASN A 54 11.47 21.29 4.23
C ASN A 54 12.24 20.14 3.57
N PHE A 55 11.61 19.45 2.62
CA PHE A 55 12.25 18.41 1.83
C PHE A 55 11.69 18.34 0.40
N ASN A 56 12.42 17.64 -0.47
CA ASN A 56 11.99 17.33 -1.82
C ASN A 56 11.54 15.85 -1.90
N PRO A 57 10.23 15.57 -1.93
CA PRO A 57 9.71 14.21 -1.98
C PRO A 57 10.07 13.48 -3.28
N LYS A 58 10.38 14.21 -4.36
CA LYS A 58 10.77 13.61 -5.64
C LYS A 58 12.12 12.90 -5.56
N THR A 59 13.02 13.36 -4.69
CA THR A 59 14.41 12.92 -4.64
C THR A 59 14.82 12.34 -3.29
N THR A 60 14.02 12.55 -2.23
CA THR A 60 14.34 12.11 -0.88
C THR A 60 13.16 11.40 -0.23
N ALA A 61 13.40 10.17 0.23
CA ALA A 61 12.51 9.45 1.14
C ALA A 61 12.96 9.69 2.58
N VAL A 62 12.04 10.12 3.45
CA VAL A 62 12.28 10.20 4.90
C VAL A 62 11.84 8.88 5.53
N VAL A 63 12.71 8.27 6.33
CA VAL A 63 12.47 6.92 6.88
C VAL A 63 12.78 6.93 8.37
N ASP A 64 11.84 6.42 9.17
CA ASP A 64 12.02 6.24 10.60
C ASP A 64 13.12 5.19 10.89
N GLN A 65 13.93 5.42 11.92
CA GLN A 65 15.04 4.54 12.33
C GLN A 65 14.60 3.09 12.54
N ARG A 66 13.33 2.87 12.91
CA ARG A 66 12.73 1.52 13.05
C ARG A 66 12.74 0.72 11.74
N PHE A 67 12.82 1.38 10.59
CA PHE A 67 12.90 0.76 9.27
C PHE A 67 14.30 0.89 8.62
N SER A 68 15.34 1.08 9.44
CA SER A 68 16.70 1.28 8.93
C SER A 68 17.29 0.02 8.28
N ASP A 69 16.85 -1.17 8.72
CA ASP A 69 17.32 -2.44 8.17
C ASP A 69 16.82 -2.67 6.73
N GLU A 70 15.66 -2.13 6.39
CA GLU A 70 15.01 -2.24 5.08
C GLU A 70 15.67 -1.34 4.03
N VAL A 71 16.42 -0.31 4.47
CA VAL A 71 17.09 0.65 3.58
C VAL A 71 18.62 0.55 3.63
N LYS A 72 19.20 -0.34 4.44
CA LYS A 72 20.66 -0.47 4.62
C LYS A 72 21.42 -0.78 3.32
N ASP A 73 20.78 -1.53 2.42
CA ASP A 73 21.36 -1.98 1.16
C ASP A 73 21.10 -0.99 0.01
N PHE A 74 20.33 0.07 0.27
CA PHE A 74 20.08 1.11 -0.71
C PHE A 74 21.32 1.97 -0.91
N LYS A 75 21.85 1.95 -2.12
CA LYS A 75 22.91 2.86 -2.56
C LYS A 75 22.33 3.77 -3.62
N SER A 76 22.35 5.06 -3.32
CA SER A 76 22.03 6.11 -4.28
C SER A 76 22.83 5.88 -5.55
N ASN A 77 22.12 5.75 -6.66
CA ASN A 77 22.71 5.70 -7.99
C ASN A 77 21.91 6.66 -8.88
N ASN A 78 22.60 7.38 -9.75
CA ASN A 78 21.98 8.25 -10.73
C ASN A 78 21.71 7.46 -12.01
N ASP A 79 20.89 6.42 -11.92
CA ASP A 79 20.35 5.75 -13.11
C ASP A 79 19.30 6.68 -13.74
N SER A 80 19.67 7.35 -14.83
CA SER A 80 18.78 8.27 -15.54
C SER A 80 17.69 7.57 -16.35
N LEU A 81 17.81 6.25 -16.56
CA LEU A 81 16.88 5.44 -17.35
C LEU A 81 15.90 4.66 -16.49
N ARG A 82 16.03 4.73 -15.15
CA ARG A 82 15.11 4.07 -14.24
C ARG A 82 13.69 4.62 -14.40
N SER A 83 12.70 3.73 -14.42
CA SER A 83 11.30 4.10 -14.51
C SER A 83 10.43 3.16 -13.68
N ILE A 84 9.35 3.70 -13.13
CA ILE A 84 8.33 2.92 -12.43
C ILE A 84 6.98 3.56 -12.68
N SER A 85 5.96 2.73 -12.92
CA SER A 85 4.62 3.20 -13.25
C SER A 85 3.57 2.21 -12.78
N ILE A 86 2.40 2.72 -12.43
CA ILE A 86 1.23 1.88 -12.15
C ILE A 86 0.63 1.35 -13.46
N GLN A 87 0.27 0.08 -13.46
CA GLN A 87 -0.37 -0.62 -14.58
C GLN A 87 -1.85 -0.88 -14.31
N SER A 88 -2.17 -1.31 -13.09
CA SER A 88 -3.55 -1.53 -12.64
C SER A 88 -3.75 -0.98 -11.23
N TYR A 89 -4.95 -0.47 -10.97
CA TYR A 89 -5.35 0.08 -9.68
C TYR A 89 -6.73 -0.47 -9.30
N GLU A 90 -6.75 -1.44 -8.40
CA GLU A 90 -7.96 -2.00 -7.79
C GLU A 90 -7.90 -1.84 -6.26
N PRO A 91 -9.04 -1.83 -5.56
CA PRO A 91 -9.07 -1.60 -4.11
C PRO A 91 -8.24 -2.59 -3.29
N ASN A 92 -8.07 -3.81 -3.78
CA ASN A 92 -7.38 -4.92 -3.12
C ASN A 92 -6.17 -5.45 -3.91
N ASP A 93 -5.88 -4.89 -5.09
CA ASP A 93 -4.77 -5.29 -5.95
C ASP A 93 -4.21 -4.06 -6.68
N LEU A 94 -2.92 -3.79 -6.49
CA LEU A 94 -2.21 -2.70 -7.18
C LEU A 94 -1.01 -3.31 -7.91
N THR A 95 -0.97 -3.14 -9.22
CA THR A 95 0.12 -3.66 -10.05
C THR A 95 0.95 -2.53 -10.62
N TYR A 96 2.27 -2.60 -10.45
CA TYR A 96 3.25 -1.65 -10.99
C TYR A 96 4.27 -2.38 -11.86
N LYS A 97 4.83 -1.65 -12.84
CA LYS A 97 5.99 -2.09 -13.61
C LYS A 97 7.15 -1.17 -13.37
N SER A 98 8.33 -1.76 -13.20
CA SER A 98 9.58 -1.06 -12.97
C SER A 98 10.67 -1.56 -13.89
N HIS A 99 11.59 -0.65 -14.22
CA HIS A 99 12.81 -0.92 -14.96
C HIS A 99 13.94 -0.12 -14.31
N SER A 100 15.06 -0.77 -13.98
CA SER A 100 16.31 -0.08 -13.60
C SER A 100 17.53 -0.99 -13.73
N THR A 101 18.70 -0.40 -13.91
CA THR A 101 20.01 -1.09 -13.95
C THR A 101 20.59 -1.40 -12.57
N SER A 102 19.94 -0.93 -11.50
CA SER A 102 20.45 -1.03 -10.12
C SER A 102 19.28 -1.01 -9.13
N ASN A 103 19.54 -1.40 -7.87
CA ASN A 103 18.50 -1.38 -6.85
C ASN A 103 18.02 0.06 -6.60
N GLN A 104 16.70 0.26 -6.61
CA GLN A 104 16.08 1.57 -6.43
C GLN A 104 15.16 1.59 -5.22
N LEU A 105 15.05 2.73 -4.55
CA LEU A 105 14.01 2.93 -3.56
C LEU A 105 12.78 3.54 -4.24
N ALA A 106 11.70 2.78 -4.28
CA ALA A 106 10.40 3.24 -4.73
C ALA A 106 9.59 3.76 -3.54
N VAL A 107 8.96 4.91 -3.73
CA VAL A 107 7.90 5.42 -2.84
C VAL A 107 6.58 5.30 -3.57
N PHE A 108 5.61 4.66 -2.92
CA PHE A 108 4.25 4.52 -3.42
C PHE A 108 3.36 5.54 -2.71
N SER A 109 2.52 6.24 -3.46
CA SER A 109 1.53 7.20 -2.94
C SER A 109 0.34 6.49 -2.26
N GLU A 110 0.61 5.42 -1.51
CA GLU A 110 -0.38 4.60 -0.82
C GLU A 110 -0.13 4.63 0.68
N ILE A 111 -1.21 4.62 1.46
CA ILE A 111 -1.10 4.65 2.92
C ILE A 111 -0.53 3.32 3.42
N TYR A 112 0.51 3.42 4.24
CA TYR A 112 1.13 2.29 4.91
C TYR A 112 0.18 1.69 5.94
N TYR A 113 -0.06 0.40 5.81
CA TYR A 113 -0.82 -0.41 6.75
C TYR A 113 -0.28 -1.84 6.72
N ASP A 114 0.26 -2.30 7.83
CA ASP A 114 0.94 -3.59 7.99
C ASP A 114 -0.01 -4.76 8.26
N LYS A 115 -1.31 -4.50 8.41
CA LYS A 115 -2.32 -5.53 8.71
C LYS A 115 -3.10 -5.93 7.48
N GLY A 116 -2.41 -6.57 6.54
CA GLY A 116 -3.05 -7.30 5.43
C GLY A 116 -2.57 -6.92 4.04
N TRP A 117 -1.78 -5.86 3.87
CA TRP A 117 -1.12 -5.64 2.58
C TRP A 117 0.15 -6.50 2.50
N ASN A 118 0.28 -7.26 1.42
CA ASN A 118 1.51 -7.96 1.04
C ASN A 118 2.04 -7.36 -0.25
N VAL A 119 3.36 -7.35 -0.44
CA VAL A 119 3.98 -6.98 -1.71
C VAL A 119 4.74 -8.16 -2.30
N TYR A 120 4.64 -8.31 -3.62
CA TYR A 120 5.30 -9.34 -4.39
C TYR A 120 6.12 -8.68 -5.51
N VAL A 121 7.32 -9.18 -5.75
CA VAL A 121 8.16 -8.83 -6.90
C VAL A 121 8.33 -10.09 -7.73
N ASP A 122 7.78 -10.07 -8.95
CA ASP A 122 7.69 -11.22 -9.85
C ASP A 122 7.14 -12.48 -9.15
N GLY A 123 6.08 -12.28 -8.36
CA GLY A 123 5.41 -13.35 -7.60
C GLY A 123 6.09 -13.75 -6.28
N ASN A 124 7.30 -13.25 -5.99
CA ASN A 124 7.98 -13.54 -4.72
C ASN A 124 7.67 -12.48 -3.68
N GLN A 125 7.22 -12.88 -2.50
CA GLN A 125 6.91 -11.95 -1.42
C GLN A 125 8.16 -11.19 -0.97
N GLN A 126 8.07 -9.87 -0.86
CA GLN A 126 9.15 -8.99 -0.44
C GLN A 126 8.73 -8.12 0.74
N PRO A 127 9.69 -7.59 1.54
CA PRO A 127 9.37 -6.60 2.56
C PRO A 127 9.08 -5.23 1.93
N TYR A 128 8.25 -4.45 2.62
CA TYR A 128 8.03 -3.03 2.40
C TYR A 128 7.94 -2.33 3.74
N PHE A 129 8.15 -1.03 3.76
CA PHE A 129 8.25 -0.24 4.99
C PHE A 129 7.47 1.06 4.88
N ARG A 130 7.37 1.78 6.00
CA ARG A 130 6.77 3.11 6.04
C ARG A 130 7.82 4.17 5.72
N THR A 131 7.46 5.10 4.85
CA THR A 131 8.27 6.26 4.52
C THR A 131 7.41 7.51 4.42
N ASN A 132 8.04 8.69 4.48
CA ASN A 132 7.37 9.98 4.39
C ASN A 132 6.14 10.06 5.33
N TYR A 133 6.32 9.53 6.55
CA TYR A 133 5.37 9.46 7.65
C TYR A 133 4.17 8.52 7.45
N VAL A 134 3.57 8.47 6.25
CA VAL A 134 2.36 7.67 5.98
C VAL A 134 2.44 6.80 4.73
N LEU A 135 3.44 6.98 3.88
CA LEU A 135 3.51 6.31 2.58
C LEU A 135 4.21 4.95 2.68
N ARG A 136 4.04 4.12 1.64
CA ARG A 136 4.79 2.86 1.50
C ARG A 136 6.10 3.12 0.76
N GLY A 137 7.16 2.44 1.19
CA GLY A 137 8.45 2.38 0.53
C GLY A 137 8.91 0.95 0.34
N MET A 138 9.66 0.68 -0.72
CA MET A 138 10.35 -0.60 -0.90
C MET A 138 11.63 -0.43 -1.69
N ILE A 139 12.58 -1.35 -1.49
CA ILE A 139 13.72 -1.49 -2.38
C ILE A 139 13.31 -2.43 -3.53
N VAL A 140 13.29 -1.90 -4.74
CA VAL A 140 13.05 -2.64 -5.97
C VAL A 140 14.42 -3.09 -6.52
N PRO A 141 14.63 -4.40 -6.76
CA PRO A 141 15.88 -4.89 -7.33
C PRO A 141 16.16 -4.34 -8.74
N ALA A 142 17.41 -4.46 -9.17
CA ALA A 142 17.82 -4.17 -10.53
C ALA A 142 17.18 -5.15 -11.53
N GLY A 143 16.62 -4.63 -12.62
CA GLY A 143 16.00 -5.39 -13.68
C GLY A 143 14.65 -4.82 -14.10
N ASP A 144 13.94 -5.59 -14.92
CA ASP A 144 12.54 -5.40 -15.24
C ASP A 144 11.70 -6.24 -14.29
N HIS A 145 10.85 -5.58 -13.49
CA HIS A 145 10.06 -6.26 -12.47
C HIS A 145 8.60 -5.82 -12.49
N THR A 146 7.72 -6.78 -12.22
CA THR A 146 6.33 -6.54 -11.88
C THR A 146 6.18 -6.55 -10.36
N ILE A 147 5.64 -5.47 -9.80
CA ILE A 147 5.43 -5.30 -8.38
C ILE A 147 3.93 -5.34 -8.11
N GLU A 148 3.47 -6.23 -7.26
CA GLU A 148 2.05 -6.40 -6.93
C GLU A 148 1.85 -6.17 -5.44
N PHE A 149 1.01 -5.21 -5.07
CA PHE A 149 0.48 -5.11 -3.71
C PHE A 149 -0.88 -5.77 -3.67
N LYS A 150 -1.08 -6.74 -2.77
CA LYS A 150 -2.35 -7.45 -2.59
C LYS A 150 -2.85 -7.31 -1.17
N PHE A 151 -4.13 -7.02 -1.00
CA PHE A 151 -4.78 -6.93 0.30
C PHE A 151 -5.36 -8.30 0.70
N GLU A 152 -4.62 -9.03 1.53
CA GLU A 152 -4.86 -10.40 1.96
C GLU A 152 -4.89 -10.49 3.51
N PRO A 153 -5.84 -9.83 4.20
CA PRO A 153 -5.87 -9.81 5.66
C PRO A 153 -6.24 -11.18 6.25
N ASN A 154 -5.35 -11.74 7.07
CA ASN A 154 -5.56 -13.03 7.76
C ASN A 154 -6.88 -13.11 8.55
N ALA A 155 -7.32 -11.99 9.13
CA ALA A 155 -8.57 -11.92 9.91
C ALA A 155 -9.81 -12.19 9.04
N TYR A 156 -9.81 -11.74 7.78
CA TYR A 156 -10.90 -11.97 6.85
C TYR A 156 -11.05 -13.46 6.52
N PHE A 157 -9.96 -14.10 6.07
CA PHE A 157 -9.96 -15.52 5.74
C PHE A 157 -10.26 -16.43 6.94
N THR A 158 -9.83 -16.02 8.14
CA THR A 158 -10.16 -16.74 9.37
C THR A 158 -11.64 -16.60 9.72
N GLY A 159 -12.18 -15.37 9.65
CA GLY A 159 -13.59 -15.10 9.91
C GLY A 159 -14.51 -15.82 8.92
N GLU A 160 -14.14 -15.85 7.64
CA GLU A 160 -14.86 -16.58 6.60
C GLU A 160 -14.97 -18.08 6.92
N LYS A 161 -13.85 -18.72 7.30
CA LYS A 161 -13.83 -20.14 7.70
C LYS A 161 -14.71 -20.42 8.92
N ILE A 162 -14.66 -19.55 9.92
CA ILE A 162 -15.49 -19.67 11.13
C ILE A 162 -16.97 -19.52 10.77
N SER A 163 -17.32 -18.53 9.96
CA SER A 163 -18.70 -18.31 9.52
C SER A 163 -19.21 -19.51 8.73
N LEU A 164 -18.40 -20.05 7.81
CA LEU A 164 -18.76 -21.22 7.02
C LEU A 164 -19.03 -22.44 7.92
N ALA A 165 -18.15 -22.69 8.89
CA ALA A 165 -18.33 -23.77 9.86
C ALA A 165 -19.62 -23.60 10.69
N GLY A 166 -19.90 -22.37 11.14
CA GLY A 166 -21.14 -22.03 11.83
C GLY A 166 -22.38 -22.25 10.97
N SER A 167 -22.36 -21.82 9.70
CA SER A 167 -23.46 -22.05 8.76
C SER A 167 -23.72 -23.54 8.52
N ILE A 168 -22.66 -24.34 8.34
CA ILE A 168 -22.78 -25.80 8.20
C ILE A 168 -23.40 -26.41 9.45
N LEU A 169 -22.95 -26.00 10.65
CA LEU A 169 -23.48 -26.50 11.91
C LEU A 169 -24.98 -26.18 12.07
N ILE A 170 -25.40 -24.97 11.74
CA ILE A 170 -26.82 -24.58 11.78
C ILE A 170 -27.63 -25.44 10.80
N ILE A 171 -27.17 -25.63 9.57
CA ILE A 171 -27.85 -26.47 8.58
C ILE A 171 -27.98 -27.91 9.10
N LEU A 172 -26.92 -28.48 9.67
CA LEU A 172 -26.94 -29.83 10.24
C LEU A 172 -27.92 -29.95 11.41
N LEU A 173 -28.00 -28.95 12.29
CA LEU A 173 -28.97 -28.93 13.39
C LEU A 173 -30.41 -28.86 12.90
N VAL A 174 -30.69 -28.03 11.88
CA VAL A 174 -32.02 -27.92 11.28
C VAL A 174 -32.42 -29.23 10.59
N VAL A 175 -31.55 -29.80 9.75
CA VAL A 175 -31.81 -31.08 9.07
C VAL A 175 -31.96 -32.21 10.09
N GLY A 176 -31.09 -32.26 11.10
CA GLY A 176 -31.18 -33.22 12.19
C GLY A 176 -32.49 -33.13 12.96
N GLY A 177 -32.96 -31.91 13.26
CA GLY A 177 -34.25 -31.66 13.89
C GLY A 177 -35.45 -32.10 13.05
N ILE A 178 -35.45 -31.80 11.75
CA ILE A 178 -36.51 -32.24 10.82
C ILE A 178 -36.57 -33.78 10.74
N VAL A 179 -35.41 -34.43 10.56
CA VAL A 179 -35.33 -35.90 10.48
C VAL A 179 -35.81 -36.55 11.78
N PHE A 180 -35.47 -35.96 12.94
CA PHE A 180 -35.93 -36.44 14.23
C PHE A 180 -37.45 -36.38 14.35
N GLU A 181 -38.08 -35.26 13.97
CA GLU A 181 -39.54 -35.12 14.08
C GLU A 181 -40.29 -36.04 13.10
N LEU A 182 -39.80 -36.19 11.86
CA LEU A 182 -40.36 -37.14 10.89
C LEU A 182 -40.32 -38.59 11.40
N LYS A 183 -39.21 -39.00 12.02
CA LYS A 183 -39.10 -40.34 12.64
C LYS A 183 -40.01 -40.50 13.85
N ARG A 184 -40.27 -39.43 14.61
CA ARG A 184 -41.20 -39.46 15.75
C ARG A 184 -42.66 -39.59 15.30
N GLY A 185 -43.03 -38.94 14.20
CA GLY A 185 -44.37 -39.03 13.61
C GLY A 185 -44.70 -40.42 13.04
N GLN A 186 -43.73 -41.17 12.52
CA GLN A 186 -43.92 -42.53 12.00
C GLN A 186 -44.09 -43.61 13.08
N LYS A 187 -43.80 -43.30 14.36
CA LYS A 187 -43.94 -44.24 15.49
C LYS A 187 -45.26 -44.12 16.24
N LYS A 188 -46.16 -43.21 15.83
CA LYS A 188 -47.55 -43.13 16.29
C LYS A 188 -48.46 -43.81 15.28
#